data_AF-A0A087SEP9-F1
#
_entry.id   AF-A0A087SEP9-F1
#
_cell.length_a   1.000
_cell.length_b   1.000
_cell.length_c   1.000
_cell.angle_alpha   90.00
_cell.angle_beta   90.00
_cell.angle_gamma   90.00
#
_symmetry.space_group_name_H-M   'P 1'
#
loop_
_entity.id
_entity.type
_entity.pdbx_description
1 polymer ?
#
loop_
_entity_poly.entity_id
_entity_poly.type
_entity_poly.pdbx_seq_one_letter_code
_entity_poly.pdbx_strand_id
1 'polypeptide(L)'
;MAATMEEEAIIKYRYLTQTVSTTANVLPPMKSLARRFFQFRTALTSGTAAEARALYDDLLRRLEAGIAATRGGIEAARRELAAAQADLRHAREYEALRRSVVALAPRSATRREMDGACREIGDLQAQARGLEEAMARRRAALTGLLAVAAGVAAELESEALAEEGALPETEMAETVAGPAALLDR
;
A
#
# COMPACT_ATOMS: atom_id res chain seq x y z
N MET A 1 42.54 25.02 -1.31
CA MET A 1 41.75 26.10 -0.69
C MET A 1 40.31 25.86 -1.10
N ALA A 2 39.44 25.53 -0.17
CA ALA A 2 38.02 25.30 -0.45
C ALA A 2 37.34 26.64 -0.74
N ALA A 3 36.53 26.70 -1.81
CA ALA A 3 35.73 27.87 -2.10
C ALA A 3 34.75 28.13 -0.95
N THR A 4 34.57 29.39 -0.59
CA THR A 4 33.64 29.78 0.48
C THR A 4 32.19 29.43 0.08
N MET A 5 31.29 29.24 1.04
CA MET A 5 29.87 28.94 0.74
C MET A 5 29.21 29.98 -0.18
N GLU A 6 29.67 31.23 -0.11
CA GLU A 6 29.19 32.32 -0.95
C GLU A 6 29.70 32.18 -2.40
N GLU A 7 30.96 31.77 -2.58
CA GLU A 7 31.51 31.41 -3.88
C GLU A 7 30.83 30.17 -4.47
N GLU A 8 30.52 29.15 -3.67
CA GLU A 8 29.76 27.99 -4.13
C GLU A 8 28.34 28.36 -4.55
N ALA A 9 27.67 29.25 -3.80
CA ALA A 9 26.35 29.77 -4.17
C ALA A 9 26.41 30.56 -5.49
N ILE A 10 27.45 31.38 -5.69
CA ILE A 10 27.67 32.12 -6.94
C ILE A 10 27.99 31.17 -8.10
N ILE A 11 28.84 30.17 -7.90
CA ILE A 11 29.19 29.17 -8.93
C ILE A 11 27.94 28.38 -9.31
N LYS A 12 27.16 27.93 -8.33
CA LYS A 12 25.91 27.18 -8.55
C LYS A 12 24.86 28.05 -9.25
N TYR A 13 24.74 29.32 -8.87
CA TYR A 13 23.86 30.28 -9.52
C TYR A 13 24.29 30.52 -10.97
N ARG A 14 25.59 30.72 -11.24
CA ARG A 14 26.13 30.91 -12.60
C ARG A 14 25.96 29.67 -13.48
N TYR A 15 26.14 28.49 -12.90
CA TYR A 15 25.92 27.22 -13.58
C TYR A 15 24.44 26.99 -13.90
N LEU A 16 23.54 27.25 -12.95
CA LEU A 16 22.08 27.18 -13.15
C LEU A 16 21.59 28.20 -14.19
N THR A 17 22.17 29.40 -14.19
CA THR A 17 21.76 30.50 -15.08
C THR A 17 22.50 30.52 -16.41
N GLN A 18 23.45 29.60 -16.62
CA GLN A 18 24.32 29.54 -17.81
C GLN A 18 24.89 30.91 -18.21
N THR A 19 25.26 31.74 -17.23
CA THR A 19 25.79 33.10 -17.50
C THR A 19 27.24 33.10 -18.00
N VAL A 20 27.86 31.92 -18.13
CA VAL A 20 29.12 31.77 -18.84
C VAL A 20 28.81 31.68 -20.33
N SER A 21 29.13 32.74 -21.07
CA SER A 21 29.09 32.81 -22.52
C SER A 21 30.05 31.79 -23.15
N THR A 22 29.62 30.53 -23.23
CA THR A 22 30.25 29.50 -24.07
C THR A 22 29.23 28.96 -25.04
N THR A 23 28.65 29.86 -25.83
CA THR A 23 27.89 29.49 -27.02
C THR A 23 28.32 30.40 -28.14
N ALA A 24 29.39 29.99 -28.82
CA ALA A 24 29.81 30.53 -30.12
C ALA A 24 28.68 30.52 -31.17
N ASN A 25 27.56 29.83 -30.90
CA ASN A 25 26.37 29.72 -31.73
C ASN A 25 25.19 30.63 -31.32
N VAL A 26 25.24 31.35 -30.20
CA VAL A 26 24.10 32.16 -29.69
C VAL A 26 24.33 33.67 -29.83
N LEU A 27 25.59 34.11 -29.86
CA LEU A 27 25.92 35.51 -30.08
C LEU A 27 26.18 35.76 -31.58
N PRO A 28 25.62 36.84 -32.16
CA PRO A 28 25.98 37.27 -33.51
C PRO A 28 27.52 37.33 -33.63
N PRO A 29 28.11 36.99 -34.78
CA PRO A 29 29.56 36.93 -34.94
C PRO A 29 30.17 38.34 -34.99
N MET A 30 30.17 39.03 -33.85
CA MET A 30 30.47 40.46 -33.68
C MET A 30 31.83 40.83 -34.25
N LYS A 31 32.83 39.95 -34.10
CA LYS A 31 34.17 40.15 -34.67
C LYS A 31 34.14 40.22 -36.21
N SER A 32 33.35 39.36 -36.84
CA SER A 32 33.22 39.34 -38.30
C SER A 32 32.42 40.53 -38.81
N LEU A 33 31.37 40.92 -38.07
CA LEU A 33 30.51 42.04 -38.41
C LEU A 33 31.26 43.38 -38.29
N ALA A 34 31.99 43.56 -37.18
CA ALA A 34 32.84 44.72 -36.96
C ALA A 34 33.91 44.85 -38.05
N ARG A 35 34.57 43.74 -38.43
CA ARG A 35 35.55 43.74 -39.52
C ARG A 35 34.95 44.21 -40.84
N ARG A 36 33.75 43.74 -41.17
CA ARG A 36 33.02 44.13 -42.39
C ARG A 36 32.57 45.59 -42.34
N PHE A 37 32.15 46.07 -41.17
CA PHE A 37 31.79 47.48 -40.95
C PHE A 37 32.98 48.41 -41.16
N PHE A 38 34.16 48.05 -40.64
CA PHE A 38 35.38 48.84 -40.88
C PHE A 38 35.75 48.88 -42.37
N GLN A 39 35.63 47.77 -43.09
CA GLN A 39 35.84 47.73 -44.54
C GLN A 39 34.86 48.66 -45.29
N PHE A 40 33.58 48.62 -44.92
CA PHE A 40 32.56 49.53 -45.45
C PHE A 40 32.92 50.99 -45.19
N ARG A 41 33.34 51.33 -43.96
CA ARG A 41 33.75 52.69 -43.61
C ARG A 41 34.95 53.16 -44.44
N THR A 42 35.95 52.29 -44.66
CA THR A 42 37.10 52.60 -45.51
C THR A 42 36.69 52.81 -46.98
N ALA A 43 35.74 52.02 -47.48
CA ALA A 43 35.22 52.19 -48.84
C ALA A 43 34.46 53.51 -49.01
N LEU A 44 33.77 54.02 -47.97
CA LEU A 44 33.12 55.34 -48.01
C LEU A 44 34.12 56.51 -48.07
N THR A 45 35.30 56.37 -47.46
CA THR A 45 36.28 57.46 -47.41
C THR A 45 37.27 57.45 -48.57
N SER A 46 37.54 56.28 -49.14
CA SER A 46 38.65 56.09 -50.08
C SER A 46 38.37 55.13 -51.24
N GLY A 47 37.17 54.53 -51.29
CA GLY A 47 36.78 53.57 -52.33
C GLY A 47 35.73 54.14 -53.29
N THR A 48 35.18 53.25 -54.12
CA THR A 48 34.10 53.60 -55.05
C THR A 48 32.71 53.44 -54.41
N ALA A 49 31.72 54.17 -54.91
CA ALA A 49 30.34 54.05 -54.46
C ALA A 49 29.77 52.63 -54.64
N ALA A 50 30.18 51.92 -55.71
CA ALA A 50 29.76 50.55 -55.96
C ALA A 50 30.31 49.57 -54.91
N GLU A 51 31.58 49.71 -54.51
CA GLU A 51 32.19 48.90 -53.45
C GLU A 51 31.55 49.16 -52.10
N ALA A 52 31.31 50.43 -51.75
CA ALA A 52 30.62 50.79 -50.51
C ALA A 52 29.21 50.19 -50.46
N ARG A 53 28.47 50.22 -51.58
CA ARG A 53 27.13 49.61 -51.68
C ARG A 53 27.19 48.09 -51.47
N ALA A 54 28.11 47.40 -52.15
CA ALA A 54 28.25 45.94 -52.02
C ALA A 54 28.60 45.52 -50.59
N LEU A 55 29.48 46.28 -49.91
CA LEU A 55 29.85 46.03 -48.51
C LEU A 55 28.69 46.28 -47.54
N TYR A 56 27.87 47.29 -47.80
CA TYR A 56 26.66 47.55 -47.03
C TYR A 56 25.63 46.41 -47.18
N ASP A 57 25.38 45.97 -48.41
CA ASP A 57 24.42 44.89 -48.69
C ASP A 57 24.89 43.54 -48.10
N ASP A 58 26.21 43.28 -48.07
CA ASP A 58 26.78 42.11 -47.38
C ASP A 58 26.63 42.25 -45.84
N LEU A 59 26.85 43.43 -45.28
CA LEU A 59 26.68 43.69 -43.85
C LEU A 59 25.22 43.51 -43.41
N LEU A 60 24.27 44.01 -44.20
CA LEU A 60 22.83 43.83 -43.96
C LEU A 60 22.45 42.34 -43.99
N ARG A 61 22.86 41.61 -45.03
CA ARG A 61 22.61 40.16 -45.13
C ARG A 61 23.17 39.38 -43.94
N ARG A 62 24.37 39.72 -43.48
CA ARG A 62 25.00 39.09 -42.30
C ARG A 62 24.24 39.40 -41.01
N LEU A 63 23.77 40.63 -40.85
CA LEU A 63 22.94 41.02 -39.71
C LEU A 63 21.63 40.23 -39.69
N GLU A 64 20.94 40.16 -40.82
CA GLU A 64 19.69 39.41 -40.97
C GLU A 64 19.89 37.92 -40.68
N ALA A 65 20.95 37.31 -41.22
CA ALA A 65 21.31 35.93 -40.93
C ALA A 65 21.62 35.71 -39.44
N GLY A 66 22.34 36.64 -38.81
CA GLY A 66 22.62 36.61 -37.37
C GLY A 66 21.37 36.72 -36.52
N ILE A 67 20.42 37.59 -36.89
CA ILE A 67 19.13 37.76 -36.21
C ILE A 67 18.31 36.46 -36.33
N ALA A 68 18.23 35.88 -37.53
CA ALA A 68 17.50 34.64 -37.77
C ALA A 68 18.09 33.47 -36.95
N ALA A 69 19.41 33.32 -36.95
CA ALA A 69 20.10 32.30 -36.16
C ALA A 69 19.86 32.48 -34.64
N THR A 70 19.97 33.71 -34.14
CA THR A 70 19.74 34.02 -32.72
C THR A 70 18.30 33.73 -32.33
N ARG A 71 17.32 34.08 -33.17
CA ARG A 71 15.90 33.75 -32.95
C ARG A 71 15.68 32.24 -32.87
N GLY A 72 16.27 31.48 -33.81
CA GLY A 72 16.22 30.02 -33.78
C GLY A 72 16.84 29.43 -32.50
N GLY A 73 17.98 29.98 -32.05
CA GLY A 73 18.62 29.59 -30.79
C GLY A 73 17.75 29.88 -29.56
N ILE A 74 17.09 31.04 -29.51
CA ILE A 74 16.14 31.38 -28.44
C ILE A 74 14.96 30.40 -28.42
N GLU A 75 14.41 30.06 -29.58
CA GLU A 75 13.32 29.09 -29.67
C GLU A 75 13.75 27.69 -29.21
N ALA A 76 14.94 27.24 -29.60
CA ALA A 76 15.50 25.97 -29.13
C ALA A 76 15.67 25.97 -27.61
N ALA A 77 16.31 27.00 -27.05
CA ALA A 77 16.49 27.15 -25.60
C ALA A 77 15.16 27.21 -24.84
N ARG A 78 14.11 27.83 -25.41
CA ARG A 78 12.75 27.82 -24.83
C ARG A 78 12.15 26.42 -24.78
N ARG A 79 12.33 25.61 -25.84
CA ARG A 79 11.86 24.22 -25.87
C ARG A 79 12.60 23.36 -24.85
N GLU A 80 13.92 23.51 -24.77
CA GLU A 80 14.75 22.82 -23.76
C GLU A 80 14.35 23.19 -22.34
N LEU A 81 14.12 24.48 -22.07
CA LEU A 81 13.63 24.95 -20.78
C LEU A 81 12.26 24.37 -20.43
N ALA A 82 11.33 24.32 -21.39
CA ALA A 82 10.01 23.74 -21.18
C ALA A 82 10.09 22.23 -20.84
N ALA A 83 10.97 21.49 -21.53
CA ALA A 83 11.22 20.08 -21.24
C ALA A 83 11.80 19.89 -19.83
N ALA A 84 12.84 20.65 -19.46
CA ALA A 84 13.44 20.58 -18.13
C ALA A 84 12.44 20.96 -17.01
N GLN A 85 11.54 21.90 -17.27
CA GLN A 85 10.46 22.24 -16.34
C GLN A 85 9.45 21.11 -16.16
N ALA A 86 9.12 20.37 -17.24
CA ALA A 86 8.26 19.20 -17.15
C ALA A 86 8.92 18.09 -16.32
N ASP A 87 10.20 17.80 -16.55
CA ASP A 87 10.97 16.82 -15.78
C ASP A 87 11.00 17.18 -14.29
N LEU A 88 11.20 18.45 -13.97
CA LEU A 88 11.16 18.92 -12.58
C LEU A 88 9.77 18.77 -11.94
N ARG A 89 8.69 18.99 -12.70
CA ARG A 89 7.31 18.74 -12.21
C ARG A 89 7.12 17.27 -11.87
N HIS A 90 7.51 16.37 -12.78
CA HIS A 90 7.43 14.93 -12.55
C HIS A 90 8.27 14.50 -11.35
N ALA A 91 9.50 15.00 -11.20
CA ALA A 91 10.33 14.70 -10.04
C ALA A 91 9.68 15.13 -8.71
N ARG A 92 9.01 16.29 -8.69
CA ARG A 92 8.26 16.76 -7.52
C ARG A 92 7.04 15.88 -7.21
N GLU A 93 6.31 15.45 -8.24
CA GLU A 93 5.19 14.53 -8.11
C GLU A 93 5.64 13.17 -7.55
N TYR A 94 6.74 12.61 -8.07
CA TYR A 94 7.32 11.37 -7.56
C TYR A 94 7.79 11.49 -6.11
N GLU A 95 8.43 12.60 -5.74
CA GLU A 95 8.87 12.82 -4.37
C GLU A 95 7.67 12.98 -3.40
N ALA A 96 6.58 13.61 -3.84
CA ALA A 96 5.34 13.68 -3.08
C ALA A 96 4.75 12.29 -2.83
N LEU A 97 4.65 11.45 -3.88
CA LEU A 97 4.21 10.07 -3.76
C LEU A 97 5.12 9.24 -2.86
N ARG A 98 6.44 9.40 -3.02
CA ARG A 98 7.43 8.71 -2.19
C ARG A 98 7.26 9.03 -0.71
N ARG A 99 7.06 10.30 -0.35
CA ARG A 99 6.81 10.71 1.05
C ARG A 99 5.56 10.02 1.61
N SER A 100 4.48 9.98 0.84
CA SER A 100 3.25 9.28 1.24
C SER A 100 3.45 7.78 1.41
N VAL A 101 4.20 7.12 0.51
CA VAL A 101 4.48 5.68 0.58
C VAL A 101 5.40 5.34 1.76
N VAL A 102 6.42 6.15 2.01
CA VAL A 102 7.38 5.94 3.13
C VAL A 102 6.71 6.13 4.49
N ALA A 103 5.63 6.92 4.57
CA ALA A 103 4.84 7.04 5.79
C ALA A 103 4.06 5.75 6.15
N LEU A 104 3.89 4.82 5.20
CA LEU A 104 3.23 3.54 5.44
C LEU A 104 4.23 2.49 5.95
N ALA A 105 3.71 1.50 6.67
CA ALA A 105 4.50 0.36 7.11
C ALA A 105 5.11 -0.40 5.91
N PRO A 106 6.31 -0.97 6.06
CA PRO A 106 6.92 -1.74 4.97
C PRO A 106 6.08 -2.99 4.70
N ARG A 107 5.88 -3.30 3.42
CA ARG A 107 5.05 -4.44 2.96
C ARG A 107 5.42 -5.77 3.62
N SER A 108 6.71 -5.97 3.92
CA SER A 108 7.18 -7.17 4.63
C SER A 108 6.67 -7.28 6.06
N ALA A 109 6.53 -6.16 6.78
CA ALA A 109 5.99 -6.14 8.13
C ALA A 109 4.50 -6.50 8.11
N THR A 110 3.71 -5.81 7.30
CA THR A 110 2.28 -6.10 7.14
C THR A 110 2.04 -7.54 6.69
N ARG A 111 2.88 -8.09 5.79
CA ARG A 111 2.76 -9.49 5.37
C ARG A 111 3.04 -10.48 6.51
N ARG A 112 4.06 -10.23 7.33
CA ARG A 112 4.35 -11.08 8.50
C ARG A 112 3.21 -11.03 9.53
N GLU A 113 2.65 -9.85 9.77
CA GLU A 113 1.49 -9.68 10.65
C GLU A 113 0.28 -10.46 10.12
N MET A 114 -0.01 -10.36 8.82
CA MET A 114 -1.06 -11.15 8.18
C MET A 114 -0.81 -12.66 8.30
N ASP A 115 0.41 -13.12 7.98
CA ASP A 115 0.75 -14.54 8.07
C ASP A 115 0.63 -15.06 9.51
N GLY A 116 0.99 -14.24 10.51
CA GLY A 116 0.80 -14.53 11.92
C GLY A 116 -0.67 -14.66 12.30
N ALA A 117 -1.48 -13.66 11.95
CA ALA A 117 -2.92 -13.67 12.19
C ALA A 117 -3.61 -14.87 11.53
N CYS A 118 -3.21 -15.25 10.31
CA CYS A 118 -3.76 -16.43 9.64
C CYS A 118 -3.45 -17.74 10.38
N ARG A 119 -2.25 -17.86 10.98
CA ARG A 119 -1.92 -19.04 11.81
C ARG A 119 -2.75 -19.07 13.08
N GLU A 120 -2.83 -17.95 13.79
CA GLU A 120 -3.64 -17.85 15.01
C GLU A 120 -5.11 -18.20 14.76
N ILE A 121 -5.69 -17.72 13.65
CA ILE A 121 -7.04 -18.09 13.24
C ILE A 121 -7.15 -19.60 13.01
N GLY A 122 -6.18 -20.20 12.32
CA GLY A 122 -6.14 -21.65 12.09
C GLY A 122 -6.07 -22.45 13.39
N ASP A 123 -5.22 -22.03 14.33
CA ASP A 123 -5.06 -22.68 15.63
C ASP A 123 -6.35 -22.57 16.46
N LEU A 124 -6.97 -21.39 16.50
CA LEU A 124 -8.25 -21.17 17.19
C LEU A 124 -9.38 -21.99 16.57
N GLN A 125 -9.44 -22.11 15.24
CA GLN A 125 -10.41 -22.96 14.56
C GLN A 125 -10.21 -24.45 14.91
N ALA A 126 -8.97 -24.92 15.00
CA ALA A 126 -8.67 -26.28 15.40
C ALA A 126 -9.07 -26.56 16.86
N GLN A 127 -8.78 -25.61 17.76
CA GLN A 127 -9.19 -25.69 19.17
C GLN A 127 -10.72 -25.70 19.31
N ALA A 128 -11.42 -24.83 18.58
CA ALA A 128 -12.88 -24.79 18.59
C ALA A 128 -13.48 -26.13 18.15
N ARG A 129 -13.01 -26.71 17.05
CA ARG A 129 -13.44 -28.04 16.60
C ARG A 129 -13.17 -29.12 17.64
N GLY A 130 -11.98 -29.12 18.26
CA GLY A 130 -11.64 -30.08 19.30
C GLY A 130 -12.56 -29.97 20.53
N LEU A 131 -12.94 -28.75 20.93
CA LEU A 131 -13.89 -28.51 22.00
C LEU A 131 -15.31 -28.95 21.63
N GLU A 132 -15.76 -28.66 20.41
CA GLU A 132 -17.05 -29.12 19.89
C GLU A 132 -17.17 -30.64 19.93
N GLU A 133 -16.15 -31.35 19.46
CA GLU A 133 -16.08 -32.81 19.51
C GLU A 133 -16.09 -33.34 20.95
N ALA A 134 -15.34 -32.71 21.86
CA ALA A 134 -15.31 -33.09 23.27
C ALA A 134 -16.69 -32.90 23.93
N MET A 135 -17.37 -31.80 23.63
CA MET A 135 -18.73 -31.51 24.10
C MET A 135 -19.75 -32.49 23.51
N ALA A 136 -19.61 -32.86 22.23
CA ALA A 136 -20.46 -33.88 21.59
C ALA A 136 -20.29 -35.25 22.26
N ARG A 137 -19.05 -35.68 22.52
CA ARG A 137 -18.76 -36.93 23.26
C ARG A 137 -19.37 -36.89 24.66
N ARG A 138 -19.24 -35.77 25.38
CA ARG A 138 -19.80 -35.63 26.74
C ARG A 138 -21.33 -35.62 26.74
N ARG A 139 -21.95 -34.98 25.75
CA ARG A 139 -23.41 -35.02 25.56
C ARG A 139 -23.89 -36.46 25.32
N ALA A 140 -23.23 -37.19 24.42
CA ALA A 140 -23.55 -38.59 24.15
C ALA A 140 -23.40 -39.49 25.39
N ALA A 141 -22.32 -39.31 26.17
CA ALA A 141 -22.10 -40.04 27.42
C ALA A 141 -23.21 -39.76 28.45
N LEU A 142 -23.61 -38.50 28.63
CA LEU A 142 -24.72 -38.13 29.53
C LEU A 142 -26.05 -38.73 29.07
N THR A 143 -26.35 -38.71 27.77
CA THR A 143 -27.56 -39.35 27.23
C THR A 143 -27.55 -40.85 27.49
N GLY A 144 -26.41 -41.53 27.34
CA GLY A 144 -26.26 -42.95 27.66
C GLY A 144 -26.51 -43.25 29.15
N LEU A 145 -25.95 -42.44 30.05
CA LEU A 145 -26.18 -42.59 31.49
C LEU A 145 -27.65 -42.40 31.87
N LEU A 146 -28.34 -41.43 31.26
CA LEU A 146 -29.77 -41.23 31.46
C LEU A 146 -30.60 -42.43 30.99
N ALA A 147 -30.22 -43.06 29.87
CA ALA A 147 -30.90 -44.26 29.39
C ALA A 147 -30.70 -45.45 30.33
N VAL A 148 -29.48 -45.65 30.86
CA VAL A 148 -29.21 -46.69 31.87
C VAL A 148 -30.00 -46.42 33.15
N ALA A 149 -30.02 -45.18 33.64
CA ALA A 149 -30.80 -44.81 34.83
C ALA A 149 -32.30 -45.04 34.63
N ALA A 150 -32.84 -44.73 33.46
CA ALA A 150 -34.24 -45.02 33.13
C ALA A 150 -34.54 -46.53 33.05
N GLY A 151 -33.60 -47.33 32.50
CA GLY A 151 -33.71 -48.79 32.48
C GLY A 151 -33.76 -49.39 33.89
N VAL A 152 -32.83 -49.00 34.77
CA VAL A 152 -32.81 -49.44 36.17
C VAL A 152 -34.09 -49.00 36.91
N ALA A 153 -34.57 -47.77 36.67
CA ALA A 153 -35.84 -47.32 37.26
C ALA A 153 -37.02 -48.19 36.82
N ALA A 154 -37.11 -48.54 35.53
CA ALA A 154 -38.15 -49.41 35.01
C ALA A 154 -38.05 -50.86 35.54
N GLU A 155 -36.83 -51.39 35.68
CA GLU A 155 -36.60 -52.71 36.29
C GLU A 155 -37.07 -52.72 37.75
N LEU A 156 -36.68 -51.72 38.55
CA LEU A 156 -37.13 -51.57 39.94
C LEU A 156 -38.66 -51.42 40.05
N GLU A 157 -39.28 -50.64 39.15
CA GLU A 157 -40.75 -50.53 39.07
C GLU A 157 -41.39 -51.88 38.73
N SER A 158 -40.80 -52.68 37.85
CA SER A 158 -41.30 -54.00 37.49
C SER A 158 -41.11 -55.05 38.60
N GLU A 159 -40.00 -55.02 39.32
CA GLU A 159 -39.75 -55.89 40.48
C GLU A 159 -40.70 -55.56 41.63
N ALA A 160 -40.95 -54.28 41.90
CA ALA A 160 -41.93 -53.86 42.90
C ALA A 160 -43.35 -54.37 42.58
N LEU A 161 -43.77 -54.33 41.31
CA LEU A 161 -45.05 -54.87 40.87
C LEU A 161 -45.11 -56.41 40.92
N ALA A 162 -43.99 -57.09 40.70
CA ALA A 162 -43.89 -58.55 40.79
C ALA A 162 -43.92 -59.05 42.24
N GLU A 163 -43.30 -58.32 43.18
CA GLU A 163 -43.41 -58.60 44.62
C GLU A 163 -44.84 -58.37 45.15
N GLU A 164 -45.57 -57.39 44.63
CA GLU A 164 -47.01 -57.22 44.95
C GLU A 164 -47.91 -58.31 44.35
N GLY A 165 -47.49 -58.98 43.27
CA GLY A 165 -48.25 -60.04 42.59
C GLY A 165 -47.98 -61.48 43.07
N ALA A 166 -46.96 -61.70 43.90
CA ALA A 166 -46.53 -63.03 44.34
C ALA A 166 -47.06 -63.42 45.74
N LEU A 167 -48.37 -63.32 45.96
CA LEU A 167 -49.03 -64.01 47.09
C LEU A 167 -49.53 -65.39 46.62
N PRO A 168 -49.19 -66.49 47.31
CA PRO A 168 -49.71 -67.81 46.97
C PRO A 168 -51.18 -67.94 47.40
N GLU A 169 -52.08 -68.10 46.44
CA GLU A 169 -53.38 -68.72 46.68
C GLU A 169 -53.18 -70.24 46.84
N THR A 170 -53.23 -70.75 48.07
CA THR A 170 -53.67 -72.14 48.35
C THR A 170 -54.33 -72.23 49.74
N GLU A 171 -55.66 -72.20 49.70
CA GLU A 171 -56.63 -73.06 50.38
C GLU A 171 -56.41 -73.62 51.82
N MET A 172 -57.39 -73.24 52.67
CA MET A 172 -58.33 -74.11 53.40
C MET A 172 -57.93 -74.82 54.71
N ALA A 173 -58.64 -74.40 55.77
CA ALA A 173 -59.37 -75.18 56.79
C ALA A 173 -58.59 -76.07 57.78
N GLU A 174 -58.86 -75.92 59.08
CA GLU A 174 -59.95 -76.64 59.75
C GLU A 174 -60.07 -76.26 61.24
N THR A 175 -61.32 -76.01 61.65
CA THR A 175 -61.96 -76.06 62.98
C THR A 175 -61.33 -77.02 64.01
N VAL A 176 -61.45 -76.81 65.33
CA VAL A 176 -62.64 -77.24 66.13
C VAL A 176 -62.63 -76.67 67.56
N ALA A 177 -63.79 -76.11 67.91
CA ALA A 177 -64.55 -76.09 69.18
C ALA A 177 -63.92 -75.65 70.53
N GLY A 178 -64.62 -74.70 71.17
CA GLY A 178 -64.54 -74.35 72.60
C GLY A 178 -65.21 -75.39 73.52
N PRO A 179 -65.94 -75.03 74.61
CA PRO A 179 -66.56 -73.72 74.90
C PRO A 179 -66.53 -73.29 76.39
N ALA A 180 -67.22 -72.15 76.64
CA ALA A 180 -68.00 -71.82 77.84
C ALA A 180 -67.24 -71.47 79.13
N ALA A 181 -67.67 -70.55 79.99
CA ALA A 181 -68.73 -69.54 80.01
C ALA A 181 -68.56 -68.75 81.33
N LEU A 182 -69.48 -67.80 81.53
CA LEU A 182 -69.81 -67.01 82.74
C LEU A 182 -69.03 -65.70 82.92
N LEU A 183 -69.67 -64.54 82.68
CA LEU A 183 -70.66 -63.84 83.54
C LEU A 183 -69.94 -63.21 84.75
N ASP A 184 -70.16 -61.95 85.14
CA ASP A 184 -71.30 -61.06 84.96
C ASP A 184 -70.89 -59.62 85.35
N ARG A 185 -71.61 -58.65 84.76
CA ARG A 185 -71.86 -57.24 85.18
C ARG A 185 -70.76 -56.18 85.11
#